data_AF-A0A1N6F7U4-F1
#
_entry.id   AF-A0A1N6F7U4-F1
#
_cell.length_a   1.000
_cell.length_b   1.000
_cell.length_c   1.000
_cell.angle_alpha   90.00
_cell.angle_beta   90.00
_cell.angle_gamma   90.00
#
_symmetry.space_group_name_H-M   'P 1'
#
loop_
_entity.id
_entity.type
_entity.pdbx_description
1 polymer ?
#
loop_
_entity_poly.entity_id
_entity_poly.type
_entity_poly.pdbx_seq_one_letter_code
_entity_poly.pdbx_strand_id
1 'polypeptide(L)'
;MNTEKKDTKELCLKIHEFFSKLPKYKMADIKIAQQNNRGIIGGVYVMFEEGEDYHGYSRITRIGTHQADKKTAPDIPDKSQSVWKRMMQHYGNMKSLLGRKDGSIFRKNIGIAMLQKSRDSYIEAWLFDRTSRANREKYDSDKSKVPYNKEKQDKIEAKVSDYIRNKISFVVIPINNRKKRHDFEYGLISAICQASDFYPSKNWLGNFNDKEKIKQSHMWVSDGIDDEPVTDDEFEEIKQCCKSFR
;
A
#
# COMPACT_ATOMS: atom_id res chain seq x y z
N MET A 1 2.68 3.60 37.33
CA MET A 1 1.55 2.92 36.67
C MET A 1 2.13 2.07 35.56
N ASN A 2 2.17 0.74 35.77
CA ASN A 2 2.57 -0.21 34.74
C ASN A 2 1.42 -0.26 33.73
N THR A 3 1.59 0.39 32.58
CA THR A 3 0.76 0.07 31.42
C THR A 3 1.17 -1.34 30.99
N GLU A 4 0.31 -2.32 31.23
CA GLU A 4 0.43 -3.62 30.57
C GLU A 4 0.52 -3.34 29.08
N LYS A 5 1.69 -3.61 28.47
CA LYS A 5 1.80 -3.59 27.02
C LYS A 5 0.83 -4.64 26.51
N LYS A 6 -0.27 -4.20 25.90
CA LYS A 6 -1.23 -5.04 25.18
C LYS A 6 -0.43 -6.02 24.31
N ASP A 7 -0.72 -7.31 24.41
CA ASP A 7 -0.03 -8.31 23.59
C ASP A 7 -0.42 -8.10 22.11
N THR A 8 0.46 -7.40 21.39
CA THR A 8 0.27 -7.06 19.98
C THR A 8 0.30 -8.31 19.09
N LYS A 9 0.85 -9.45 19.55
CA LYS A 9 0.86 -10.70 18.78
C LYS A 9 -0.54 -11.26 18.58
N GLU A 10 -1.31 -11.32 19.66
CA GLU A 10 -2.68 -11.83 19.62
C GLU A 10 -3.56 -10.93 18.74
N LEU A 11 -3.43 -9.61 18.88
CA LEU A 11 -4.15 -8.66 18.05
C LEU A 11 -3.74 -8.78 16.56
N CYS A 12 -2.44 -8.88 16.28
CA CYS A 12 -1.92 -9.07 14.92
C CYS A 12 -2.46 -10.36 14.29
N LEU A 13 -2.51 -11.47 15.04
CA LEU A 13 -3.09 -12.74 14.59
C LEU A 13 -4.59 -12.59 14.28
N LYS A 14 -5.37 -11.98 15.19
CA LYS A 14 -6.80 -11.72 15.00
C LYS A 14 -7.07 -10.85 13.76
N ILE A 15 -6.24 -9.84 13.52
CA ILE A 15 -6.29 -8.99 12.32
C ILE A 15 -6.08 -9.83 11.06
N HIS A 16 -5.02 -10.64 11.02
CA HIS A 16 -4.70 -11.49 9.87
C HIS A 16 -5.77 -12.55 9.59
N GLU A 17 -6.26 -13.21 10.64
CA GLU A 17 -7.34 -14.19 10.54
C GLU A 17 -8.61 -13.56 9.94
N PHE A 18 -9.00 -12.39 10.45
CA PHE A 18 -10.20 -11.70 9.99
C PHE A 18 -10.10 -11.29 8.51
N PHE A 19 -9.06 -10.54 8.14
CA PHE A 19 -8.94 -10.05 6.77
C PHE A 19 -8.66 -11.16 5.76
N SER A 20 -8.04 -12.27 6.18
CA SER A 20 -7.81 -13.42 5.29
C SER A 20 -9.10 -14.11 4.85
N LYS A 21 -10.18 -14.00 5.64
CA LYS A 21 -11.50 -14.58 5.33
C LYS A 21 -12.37 -13.68 4.45
N LEU A 22 -11.98 -12.41 4.24
CA LEU A 22 -12.75 -11.48 3.42
C LEU A 22 -12.48 -11.65 1.91
N PRO A 23 -13.43 -11.27 1.03
CA PRO A 23 -13.23 -11.29 -0.41
C PRO A 23 -12.03 -10.43 -0.81
N LYS A 24 -11.06 -11.04 -1.49
CA LYS A 24 -9.86 -10.35 -1.99
C LYS A 24 -10.07 -9.94 -3.44
N TYR A 25 -9.92 -8.64 -3.70
CA TYR A 25 -10.03 -8.03 -5.02
C TYR A 25 -8.67 -8.03 -5.73
N LYS A 26 -8.59 -8.74 -6.85
CA LYS A 26 -7.52 -8.61 -7.85
C LYS A 26 -7.91 -7.58 -8.91
N MET A 27 -7.01 -7.32 -9.84
CA MET A 27 -7.19 -6.32 -10.91
C MET A 27 -8.51 -6.50 -11.69
N ALA A 28 -8.91 -7.74 -11.98
CA ALA A 28 -10.13 -8.04 -12.74
C ALA A 28 -11.41 -7.69 -11.96
N ASP A 29 -11.37 -7.82 -10.64
CA ASP A 29 -12.55 -7.70 -9.79
C ASP A 29 -12.92 -6.24 -9.50
N ILE A 30 -11.94 -5.32 -9.53
CA ILE A 30 -12.13 -3.95 -9.03
C ILE A 30 -13.22 -3.20 -9.79
N LYS A 31 -13.33 -3.38 -11.12
CA LYS A 31 -14.39 -2.70 -11.88
C LYS A 31 -15.78 -3.16 -11.45
N ILE A 32 -15.96 -4.46 -11.26
CA ILE A 32 -17.23 -5.06 -10.82
C ILE A 32 -17.51 -4.62 -9.37
N ALA A 33 -16.51 -4.70 -8.50
CA ALA A 33 -16.61 -4.24 -7.11
C ALA A 33 -17.00 -2.76 -7.02
N GLN A 34 -16.38 -1.89 -7.83
CA GLN A 34 -16.73 -0.47 -7.89
C GLN A 34 -18.17 -0.24 -8.38
N GLN A 35 -18.66 -1.05 -9.32
CA GLN A 35 -20.04 -0.95 -9.82
C GLN A 35 -21.07 -1.41 -8.79
N ASN A 36 -20.78 -2.50 -8.08
CA ASN A 36 -21.65 -3.03 -7.04
C ASN A 36 -21.65 -2.12 -5.79
N ASN A 37 -20.55 -1.40 -5.56
CA ASN A 37 -20.33 -0.58 -4.36
C ASN A 37 -20.25 0.92 -4.66
N ARG A 38 -21.10 1.42 -5.57
CA ARG A 38 -21.08 2.83 -6.02
C ARG A 38 -21.26 3.87 -4.90
N GLY A 39 -21.87 3.51 -3.78
CA GLY A 39 -22.00 4.37 -2.59
C GLY A 39 -20.72 4.51 -1.76
N ILE A 40 -19.72 3.68 -2.01
CA ILE A 40 -18.45 3.64 -1.27
C ILE A 40 -17.40 4.36 -2.08
N ILE A 41 -17.14 5.59 -1.67
CA ILE A 41 -16.12 6.42 -2.28
C ILE A 41 -14.88 6.38 -1.40
N GLY A 42 -15.04 6.45 -0.07
CA GLY A 42 -13.95 6.35 0.89
C GLY A 42 -13.72 4.95 1.44
N GLY A 43 -12.45 4.61 1.66
CA GLY A 43 -12.09 3.40 2.40
C GLY A 43 -10.60 3.28 2.69
N VAL A 44 -10.28 2.35 3.59
CA VAL A 44 -8.93 1.84 3.83
C VAL A 44 -8.80 0.53 3.04
N TYR A 45 -7.69 0.34 2.34
CA TYR A 45 -7.38 -0.92 1.68
C TYR A 45 -6.30 -1.68 2.46
N VAL A 46 -6.51 -2.98 2.61
CA VAL A 46 -5.55 -3.94 3.18
C VAL A 46 -5.00 -4.77 2.02
N MET A 47 -3.68 -4.87 1.91
CA MET A 47 -2.98 -5.50 0.80
C MET A 47 -2.35 -6.81 1.25
N PHE A 48 -2.49 -7.83 0.41
CA PHE A 48 -1.84 -9.13 0.55
C PHE A 48 -0.90 -9.37 -0.61
N GLU A 49 0.14 -10.15 -0.35
CA GLU A 49 1.12 -10.56 -1.36
C GLU A 49 1.21 -12.09 -1.42
N GLU A 50 1.05 -12.64 -2.62
CA GLU A 50 1.12 -14.07 -2.86
C GLU A 50 2.52 -14.64 -2.53
N GLY A 51 2.52 -15.71 -1.73
CA GLY A 51 3.74 -16.33 -1.20
C GLY A 51 4.18 -15.80 0.16
N GLU A 52 3.48 -14.80 0.73
CA GLU A 52 3.70 -14.33 2.09
C GLU A 52 2.62 -14.87 3.04
N ASP A 53 3.06 -15.46 4.15
CA ASP A 53 2.22 -16.09 5.17
C ASP A 53 2.52 -15.52 6.56
N TYR A 54 1.51 -15.49 7.42
CA TYR A 54 1.64 -15.22 8.84
C TYR A 54 0.71 -16.15 9.62
N HIS A 55 1.28 -17.14 10.29
CA HIS A 55 0.57 -18.17 11.06
C HIS A 55 -0.55 -18.88 10.28
N GLY A 56 -0.30 -19.23 9.01
CA GLY A 56 -1.26 -19.92 8.14
C GLY A 56 -2.29 -19.01 7.48
N TYR A 57 -2.18 -17.70 7.66
CA TYR A 57 -3.02 -16.67 7.03
C TYR A 57 -2.22 -15.87 6.01
N SER A 58 -2.89 -15.35 4.98
CA SER A 58 -2.24 -14.46 4.01
C SER A 58 -1.65 -13.25 4.73
N ARG A 59 -0.35 -13.00 4.57
CA ARG A 59 0.31 -11.90 5.28
C ARG A 59 -0.14 -10.55 4.72
N ILE A 60 -0.49 -9.63 5.62
CA ILE A 60 -0.76 -8.26 5.25
C ILE A 60 0.57 -7.57 4.97
N THR A 61 0.75 -7.08 3.74
CA THR A 61 2.02 -6.44 3.32
C THR A 61 1.91 -4.93 3.19
N ARG A 62 0.69 -4.37 3.19
CA ARG A 62 0.46 -2.93 3.21
C ARG A 62 -0.96 -2.63 3.70
N ILE A 63 -1.12 -1.53 4.42
CA ILE A 63 -2.41 -0.90 4.64
C ILE A 63 -2.29 0.52 4.09
N GLY A 64 -3.36 1.01 3.49
CA GLY A 64 -3.34 2.35 2.94
C GLY A 64 -4.71 2.97 2.76
N THR A 65 -4.76 4.29 2.68
CA THR A 65 -5.97 5.01 2.26
C THR A 65 -5.78 5.75 0.93
N HIS A 66 -6.86 6.34 0.42
CA HIS A 66 -6.82 7.31 -0.68
C HIS A 66 -6.84 8.73 -0.09
N GLN A 67 -6.13 9.66 -0.73
CA GLN A 67 -6.20 11.07 -0.35
C GLN A 67 -7.53 11.64 -0.88
N ALA A 68 -8.42 12.07 0.03
CA ALA A 68 -9.52 12.94 -0.35
C ALA A 68 -8.95 14.34 -0.64
N ASP A 69 -9.39 14.97 -1.73
CA ASP A 69 -8.87 16.26 -2.18
C ASP A 69 -8.98 17.31 -1.06
N LYS A 70 -7.90 18.07 -0.82
CA LYS A 70 -7.82 19.06 0.27
C LYS A 70 -8.76 20.26 0.06
N LYS A 71 -9.37 20.38 -1.13
CA LYS A 71 -10.07 21.59 -1.59
C LYS A 71 -11.60 21.49 -1.62
N THR A 72 -12.18 20.31 -1.51
CA THR A 72 -13.64 20.12 -1.50
C THR A 72 -14.04 19.40 -0.21
N ALA A 73 -15.01 19.97 0.51
CA ALA A 73 -15.64 19.50 1.74
C ALA A 73 -15.04 18.22 2.37
N PRO A 74 -14.42 18.29 3.57
CA PRO A 74 -13.71 17.16 4.19
C PRO A 74 -14.53 15.87 4.38
N ASP A 75 -15.86 15.95 4.28
CA ASP A 75 -16.81 14.89 4.59
C ASP A 75 -17.45 14.21 3.38
N ILE A 76 -17.29 14.76 2.16
CA ILE A 76 -17.83 14.15 0.93
C ILE A 76 -16.65 13.71 0.07
N PRO A 77 -16.37 12.40 -0.05
CA PRO A 77 -15.25 11.95 -0.86
C PRO A 77 -15.56 12.24 -2.33
N ASP A 78 -14.59 12.85 -3.02
CA ASP A 78 -14.69 13.13 -4.45
C ASP A 78 -14.85 11.81 -5.21
N LYS A 79 -15.94 11.64 -5.99
CA LYS A 79 -16.16 10.46 -6.85
C LYS A 79 -14.99 10.26 -7.83
N SER A 80 -14.26 11.32 -8.16
CA SER A 80 -13.05 11.29 -8.97
C SER A 80 -11.85 10.70 -8.23
N GLN A 81 -11.88 10.56 -6.90
CA GLN A 81 -10.82 10.00 -6.05
C GLN A 81 -11.39 8.99 -5.06
N SER A 82 -11.84 7.82 -5.55
CA SER A 82 -12.32 6.73 -4.70
C SER A 82 -11.22 5.75 -4.29
N VAL A 83 -11.47 4.96 -3.24
CA VAL A 83 -10.61 3.82 -2.84
C VAL A 83 -10.41 2.84 -4.01
N TRP A 84 -11.45 2.58 -4.80
CA TRP A 84 -11.38 1.73 -5.99
C TRP A 84 -10.43 2.29 -7.05
N LYS A 85 -10.50 3.60 -7.32
CA LYS A 85 -9.59 4.26 -8.26
C LYS A 85 -8.15 4.20 -7.75
N ARG A 86 -7.93 4.38 -6.45
CA ARG A 86 -6.60 4.29 -5.84
C ARG A 86 -6.01 2.89 -6.01
N MET A 87 -6.80 1.85 -5.76
CA MET A 87 -6.39 0.46 -6.00
C MET A 87 -6.04 0.22 -7.48
N MET A 88 -6.88 0.69 -8.41
CA MET A 88 -6.58 0.58 -9.85
C MET A 88 -5.27 1.26 -10.25
N GLN A 89 -4.97 2.43 -9.67
CA GLN A 89 -3.71 3.14 -9.95
C GLN A 89 -2.47 2.31 -9.55
N HIS A 90 -2.57 1.46 -8.52
CA HIS A 90 -1.46 0.59 -8.13
C HIS A 90 -1.15 -0.46 -9.21
N TYR A 91 -2.17 -1.02 -9.88
CA TYR A 91 -1.99 -1.98 -10.99
C TYR A 91 -1.44 -1.36 -12.29
N GLY A 92 -1.35 -0.03 -12.38
CA GLY A 92 -0.88 0.69 -13.56
C GLY A 92 -1.97 0.87 -14.63
N ASN A 93 -1.54 1.14 -15.86
CA ASN A 93 -2.44 1.36 -16.99
C ASN A 93 -3.10 0.04 -17.42
N MET A 94 -4.41 -0.02 -17.63
CA MET A 94 -5.09 -1.28 -17.98
C MET A 94 -4.82 -1.81 -19.39
N LYS A 95 -4.42 -0.92 -20.30
CA LYS A 95 -4.14 -1.26 -21.71
C LYS A 95 -2.65 -1.52 -21.98
N SER A 96 -1.77 -1.25 -21.02
CA SER A 96 -0.32 -1.51 -21.12
C SER A 96 0.23 -2.02 -19.79
N LEU A 97 1.54 -2.25 -19.70
CA LEU A 97 2.20 -2.51 -18.40
C LEU A 97 2.80 -1.24 -17.80
N LEU A 98 2.57 -0.07 -18.40
CA LEU A 98 3.13 1.18 -17.90
C LEU A 98 2.40 1.63 -16.62
N GLY A 99 3.17 2.19 -15.69
CA GLY A 99 2.65 2.79 -14.47
C GLY A 99 3.19 4.20 -14.26
N ARG A 100 2.99 4.72 -13.04
CA ARG A 100 3.49 6.04 -12.63
C ARG A 100 4.01 5.95 -11.20
N LYS A 101 5.30 5.62 -11.03
CA LYS A 101 5.98 5.54 -9.73
C LYS A 101 5.83 6.82 -8.91
N ASP A 102 5.88 7.99 -9.56
CA ASP A 102 5.87 9.27 -8.85
C ASP A 102 4.47 9.63 -8.32
N GLY A 103 3.41 9.00 -8.85
CA GLY A 103 2.06 9.07 -8.29
C GLY A 103 1.73 7.95 -7.29
N SER A 104 2.69 7.04 -7.03
CA SER A 104 2.46 5.87 -6.20
C SER A 104 3.74 5.42 -5.48
N ILE A 105 3.88 5.87 -4.23
CA ILE A 105 5.02 5.48 -3.38
C ILE A 105 5.20 3.97 -3.27
N PHE A 106 4.10 3.21 -3.31
CA PHE A 106 4.13 1.75 -3.35
C PHE A 106 4.86 1.22 -4.59
N ARG A 107 4.49 1.70 -5.79
CA ARG A 107 5.17 1.31 -7.05
C ARG A 107 6.63 1.74 -7.03
N LYS A 108 6.91 2.93 -6.50
CA LYS A 108 8.28 3.44 -6.34
C LYS A 108 9.12 2.51 -5.48
N ASN A 109 8.59 2.05 -4.34
CA ASN A 109 9.29 1.14 -3.42
C ASN A 109 9.52 -0.25 -4.03
N ILE A 110 8.57 -0.80 -4.79
CA ILE A 110 8.79 -2.06 -5.53
C ILE A 110 9.93 -1.89 -6.54
N GLY A 111 9.92 -0.81 -7.32
CA GLY A 111 11.00 -0.55 -8.29
C GLY A 111 12.36 -0.35 -7.63
N ILE A 112 12.43 0.35 -6.48
CA ILE A 112 13.65 0.47 -5.67
C ILE A 112 14.16 -0.92 -5.29
N ALA A 113 13.29 -1.76 -4.72
CA ALA A 113 13.67 -3.09 -4.28
C ALA A 113 14.14 -4.00 -5.44
N MET A 114 13.50 -3.91 -6.61
CA MET A 114 13.95 -4.63 -7.82
C MET A 114 15.34 -4.17 -8.27
N LEU A 115 15.58 -2.86 -8.32
CA LEU A 115 16.86 -2.29 -8.78
C LEU A 115 17.98 -2.55 -7.78
N GLN A 116 17.71 -2.47 -6.47
CA GLN A 116 18.65 -2.85 -5.42
C GLN A 116 19.00 -4.34 -5.51
N LYS A 117 17.99 -5.22 -5.66
CA LYS A 117 18.22 -6.66 -5.80
C LYS A 117 19.11 -7.00 -6.98
N SER A 118 18.95 -6.31 -8.12
CA SER A 118 19.79 -6.49 -9.31
C SER A 118 21.05 -5.65 -9.33
N ARG A 119 21.31 -4.82 -8.31
CA ARG A 119 22.41 -3.83 -8.27
C ARG A 119 22.46 -2.94 -9.51
N ASP A 120 21.30 -2.51 -10.00
CA ASP A 120 21.19 -1.67 -11.19
C ASP A 120 21.34 -0.19 -10.81
N SER A 121 22.34 0.48 -11.38
CA SER A 121 22.65 1.90 -11.14
C SER A 121 21.52 2.85 -11.51
N TYR A 122 20.56 2.42 -12.32
CA TYR A 122 19.39 3.22 -12.67
C TYR A 122 18.47 3.53 -11.48
N ILE A 123 18.72 2.93 -10.30
CA ILE A 123 18.09 3.34 -9.05
C ILE A 123 18.18 4.85 -8.79
N GLU A 124 19.29 5.48 -9.16
CA GLU A 124 19.50 6.92 -8.99
C GLU A 124 18.44 7.73 -9.78
N ALA A 125 18.23 7.37 -11.04
CA ALA A 125 17.21 7.97 -11.89
C ALA A 125 15.79 7.61 -11.45
N TRP A 126 15.59 6.38 -10.97
CA TRP A 126 14.30 5.91 -10.47
C TRP A 126 13.84 6.67 -9.23
N LEU A 127 14.74 7.02 -8.32
CA LEU A 127 14.44 7.74 -7.09
C LEU A 127 13.98 9.18 -7.34
N PHE A 128 14.38 9.79 -8.45
CA PHE A 128 14.07 11.19 -8.73
C PHE A 128 12.61 11.38 -9.19
N ASP A 129 11.90 12.33 -8.57
CA ASP A 129 10.54 12.70 -8.97
C ASP A 129 10.57 13.63 -10.18
N ARG A 130 10.11 13.13 -11.33
CA ARG A 130 10.10 13.86 -12.61
C ARG A 130 8.72 14.45 -12.95
N THR A 131 7.80 14.57 -11.99
CA THR A 131 6.41 14.99 -12.23
C THR A 131 6.32 16.43 -12.75
N SER A 132 7.04 17.38 -12.16
CA SER A 132 7.03 18.78 -12.59
C SER A 132 8.03 19.05 -13.72
N ARG A 133 7.76 20.09 -14.53
CA ARG A 133 8.68 20.53 -15.57
C ARG A 133 10.02 20.98 -14.97
N ALA A 134 9.96 21.78 -13.90
CA ALA A 134 11.14 22.26 -13.18
C ALA A 134 12.02 21.11 -12.67
N ASN A 135 11.42 20.03 -12.16
CA ASN A 135 12.17 18.86 -11.73
C ASN A 135 12.88 18.16 -12.90
N ARG A 136 12.21 18.01 -14.05
CA ARG A 136 12.83 17.44 -15.26
C ARG A 136 14.01 18.28 -15.73
N GLU A 137 13.84 19.58 -15.87
CA GLU A 137 14.90 20.51 -16.28
C GLU A 137 16.09 20.48 -15.29
N LYS A 138 15.81 20.47 -13.98
CA LYS A 138 16.84 20.34 -12.93
C LYS A 138 17.61 19.02 -13.03
N TYR A 139 16.93 17.91 -13.32
CA TYR A 139 17.59 16.61 -13.45
C TYR A 139 18.41 16.52 -14.73
N ASP A 140 17.82 16.93 -15.86
CA ASP A 140 18.41 16.77 -17.19
C ASP A 140 19.61 17.71 -17.41
N SER A 141 19.70 18.81 -16.65
CA SER A 141 20.86 19.71 -16.66
C SER A 141 22.04 19.24 -15.81
N ASP A 142 21.84 18.31 -14.88
CA ASP A 142 22.88 17.79 -13.99
C ASP A 142 23.58 16.57 -14.61
N LYS A 143 24.69 16.82 -15.33
CA LYS A 143 25.48 15.80 -16.02
C LYS A 143 26.21 14.81 -15.08
N SER A 144 26.24 15.07 -13.77
CA SER A 144 26.85 14.15 -12.81
C SER A 144 25.95 12.94 -12.50
N LYS A 145 24.66 13.03 -12.83
CA LYS A 145 23.67 12.00 -12.55
C LYS A 145 23.58 10.96 -13.65
N VAL A 146 23.06 9.78 -13.31
CA VAL A 146 22.66 8.76 -14.29
C VAL A 146 21.65 9.37 -15.28
N PRO A 147 21.90 9.37 -16.61
CA PRO A 147 20.96 9.96 -17.57
C PRO A 147 19.59 9.29 -17.53
N TYR A 148 18.53 10.10 -17.58
CA TYR A 148 17.18 9.56 -17.70
C TYR A 148 17.01 8.81 -19.03
N ASN A 149 16.57 7.56 -18.95
CA ASN A 149 16.31 6.73 -20.12
C ASN A 149 14.86 6.26 -20.11
N LYS A 150 14.05 6.79 -21.04
CA LYS A 150 12.61 6.50 -21.11
C LYS A 150 12.32 5.01 -21.31
N GLU A 151 13.06 4.34 -22.16
CA GLU A 151 12.87 2.92 -22.45
C GLU A 151 13.18 2.06 -21.22
N LYS A 152 14.26 2.36 -20.51
CA LYS A 152 14.63 1.68 -19.26
C LYS A 152 13.61 1.95 -18.15
N GLN A 153 13.15 3.20 -18.01
CA GLN A 153 12.07 3.57 -17.09
C GLN A 153 10.81 2.74 -17.34
N ASP A 154 10.40 2.61 -18.61
CA ASP A 154 9.20 1.87 -19.00
C ASP A 154 9.34 0.37 -18.78
N LYS A 155 10.52 -0.20 -19.06
CA LYS A 155 10.83 -1.60 -18.77
C LYS A 155 10.73 -1.90 -17.27
N ILE A 156 11.20 -0.99 -16.41
CA ILE A 156 11.09 -1.16 -14.95
C ILE A 156 9.64 -1.00 -14.50
N GLU A 157 8.92 0.02 -14.97
CA GLU A 157 7.49 0.19 -14.69
C GLU A 157 6.67 -1.04 -15.12
N ALA A 158 7.02 -1.66 -16.25
CA ALA A 158 6.39 -2.88 -16.72
C ALA A 158 6.62 -4.06 -15.76
N LYS A 159 7.86 -4.25 -15.29
CA LYS A 159 8.17 -5.26 -14.25
C LYS A 159 7.43 -5.01 -12.95
N VAL A 160 7.32 -3.75 -12.52
CA VAL A 160 6.54 -3.36 -11.33
C VAL A 160 5.05 -3.67 -11.52
N SER A 161 4.47 -3.35 -12.68
CA SER A 161 3.08 -3.69 -12.98
C SER A 161 2.84 -5.19 -13.01
N ASP A 162 3.73 -5.95 -13.64
CA ASP A 162 3.65 -7.41 -13.69
C ASP A 162 3.67 -8.01 -12.28
N TYR A 163 4.62 -7.59 -11.45
CA TYR A 163 4.69 -7.98 -10.04
C TYR A 163 3.38 -7.71 -9.29
N ILE A 164 2.85 -6.49 -9.39
CA ILE A 164 1.62 -6.11 -8.68
C ILE A 164 0.43 -6.91 -9.20
N ARG A 165 0.28 -7.08 -10.51
CA ARG A 165 -0.85 -7.81 -11.12
C ARG A 165 -0.87 -9.28 -10.75
N ASN A 166 0.31 -9.90 -10.67
CA ASN A 166 0.43 -11.33 -10.44
C ASN A 166 0.38 -11.67 -8.95
N LYS A 167 0.93 -10.82 -8.07
CA LYS A 167 1.11 -11.16 -6.65
C LYS A 167 0.18 -10.44 -5.69
N ILE A 168 -0.40 -9.31 -6.08
CA ILE A 168 -1.09 -8.45 -5.12
C ILE A 168 -2.60 -8.63 -5.20
N SER A 169 -3.22 -8.65 -4.03
CA SER A 169 -4.68 -8.57 -3.88
C SER A 169 -5.04 -7.65 -2.72
N PHE A 170 -6.29 -7.19 -2.69
CA PHE A 170 -6.74 -6.18 -1.74
C PHE A 170 -8.05 -6.56 -1.05
N VAL A 171 -8.21 -6.17 0.20
CA VAL A 171 -9.50 -6.07 0.89
C VAL A 171 -9.81 -4.59 1.12
N VAL A 172 -11.09 -4.21 1.11
CA VAL A 172 -11.54 -2.84 1.35
C VAL A 172 -12.36 -2.77 2.62
N ILE A 173 -12.02 -1.81 3.48
CA ILE A 173 -12.80 -1.38 4.65
C ILE A 173 -13.54 -0.10 4.24
N PRO A 174 -14.87 -0.14 4.03
CA PRO A 174 -15.62 0.99 3.50
C PRO A 174 -15.88 2.05 4.56
N ILE A 175 -15.20 3.19 4.45
CA ILE A 175 -15.24 4.26 5.47
C ILE A 175 -15.17 5.61 4.77
N ASN A 176 -16.28 6.35 4.78
CA ASN A 176 -16.35 7.67 4.16
C ASN A 176 -15.77 8.78 5.04
N ASN A 177 -15.77 8.63 6.37
CA ASN A 177 -15.18 9.62 7.27
C ASN A 177 -13.65 9.62 7.17
N ARG A 178 -13.05 10.77 6.87
CA ARG A 178 -11.61 10.91 6.66
C ARG A 178 -10.78 10.65 7.92
N LYS A 179 -11.21 11.17 9.06
CA LYS A 179 -10.48 10.98 10.33
C LYS A 179 -10.46 9.50 10.70
N LYS A 180 -11.61 8.82 10.66
CA LYS A 180 -11.70 7.38 10.92
C LYS A 180 -10.84 6.55 9.98
N ARG A 181 -10.76 6.91 8.68
CA ARG A 181 -9.84 6.22 7.75
C ARG A 181 -8.39 6.32 8.19
N HIS A 182 -7.97 7.50 8.62
CA HIS A 182 -6.60 7.73 9.10
C HIS A 182 -6.34 6.95 10.39
N ASP A 183 -7.23 7.09 11.38
CA ASP A 183 -7.11 6.41 12.67
C ASP A 183 -7.03 4.88 12.48
N PHE A 184 -7.89 4.30 11.64
CA PHE A 184 -7.86 2.86 11.39
C PHE A 184 -6.67 2.41 10.54
N GLU A 185 -6.24 3.20 9.55
CA GLU A 185 -5.03 2.90 8.78
C GLU A 185 -3.81 2.81 9.71
N TYR A 186 -3.59 3.83 10.53
CA TYR A 186 -2.43 3.93 11.41
C TYR A 186 -2.50 2.93 12.56
N GLY A 187 -3.67 2.78 13.22
CA GLY A 187 -3.84 1.83 14.31
C GLY A 187 -3.68 0.38 13.86
N LEU A 188 -4.13 0.01 12.65
CA LEU A 188 -3.90 -1.34 12.12
C LEU A 188 -2.43 -1.56 11.75
N ILE A 189 -1.75 -0.57 11.15
CA ILE A 189 -0.32 -0.65 10.84
C ILE A 189 0.47 -0.86 12.14
N SER A 190 0.20 -0.05 13.16
CA SER A 190 0.85 -0.12 14.46
C SER A 190 0.64 -1.50 15.12
N ALA A 191 -0.61 -1.97 15.19
CA ALA A 191 -0.94 -3.27 15.75
C ALA A 191 -0.16 -4.43 15.10
N ILE A 192 0.05 -4.36 13.78
CA ILE A 192 0.80 -5.38 13.03
C ILE A 192 2.31 -5.22 13.24
N CYS A 193 2.86 -4.02 13.05
CA CYS A 193 4.31 -3.79 13.07
C CYS A 193 4.92 -3.97 14.47
N GLN A 194 4.13 -3.79 15.53
CA GLN A 194 4.58 -3.96 16.91
C GLN A 194 4.49 -5.41 17.40
N ALA A 195 3.95 -6.34 16.61
CA ALA A 195 3.96 -7.76 16.93
C ALA A 195 5.38 -8.33 16.75
N SER A 196 5.97 -8.88 17.82
CA SER A 196 7.39 -9.24 17.82
C SER A 196 7.75 -10.45 16.95
N ASP A 197 6.76 -11.14 16.39
CA ASP A 197 6.88 -12.31 15.53
C ASP A 197 6.40 -12.03 14.09
N PHE A 198 6.05 -10.79 13.78
CA PHE A 198 5.64 -10.39 12.45
C PHE A 198 6.86 -10.16 11.53
N TYR A 199 7.21 -11.19 10.77
CA TYR A 199 8.33 -11.17 9.84
C TYR A 199 7.89 -11.56 8.42
N PRO A 200 8.56 -11.03 7.38
CA PRO A 200 8.29 -11.41 6.00
C PRO A 200 9.02 -12.73 5.68
N SER A 201 8.67 -13.35 4.55
CA SER A 201 9.48 -14.49 4.08
C SER A 201 10.90 -14.02 3.71
N LYS A 202 11.86 -14.94 3.71
CA LYS A 202 13.24 -14.66 3.25
C LYS A 202 13.30 -14.10 1.83
N ASN A 203 12.34 -14.51 0.99
CA ASN A 203 12.28 -14.15 -0.42
C ASN A 203 11.43 -12.90 -0.71
N TRP A 204 10.83 -12.30 0.32
CA TRP A 204 10.04 -11.09 0.16
C TRP A 204 10.87 -9.99 -0.49
N LEU A 205 10.33 -9.37 -1.55
CA LEU A 205 11.07 -8.37 -2.31
C LEU A 205 11.42 -7.14 -1.45
N GLY A 206 10.59 -6.81 -0.46
CA GLY A 206 10.82 -5.68 0.45
C GLY A 206 12.14 -5.78 1.24
N ASN A 207 12.69 -6.97 1.44
CA ASN A 207 13.99 -7.17 2.08
C ASN A 207 15.15 -6.50 1.32
N PHE A 208 14.98 -6.24 0.02
CA PHE A 208 15.97 -5.55 -0.82
C PHE A 208 15.75 -4.03 -0.88
N ASN A 209 14.74 -3.48 -0.22
CA ASN A 209 14.54 -2.04 -0.19
C ASN A 209 15.57 -1.37 0.74
N ASP A 210 16.15 -0.25 0.31
CA ASP A 210 17.14 0.48 1.11
C ASP A 210 16.51 1.31 2.23
N LYS A 211 15.24 1.71 2.08
CA LYS A 211 14.50 2.48 3.09
C LYS A 211 14.35 1.69 4.38
N GLU A 212 15.00 2.17 5.43
CA GLU A 212 15.06 1.50 6.73
C GLU A 212 13.67 1.20 7.30
N LYS A 213 12.74 2.15 7.23
CA LYS A 213 11.36 1.97 7.70
C LYS A 213 10.60 0.84 7.01
N ILE A 214 10.88 0.54 5.73
CA ILE A 214 10.27 -0.60 5.01
C ILE A 214 10.82 -1.92 5.57
N LYS A 215 12.12 -1.95 5.87
CA LYS A 215 12.78 -3.11 6.48
C LYS A 215 12.31 -3.34 7.92
N GLN A 216 12.17 -2.27 8.71
CA GLN A 216 11.73 -2.32 10.11
C GLN A 216 10.26 -2.72 10.25
N SER A 217 9.37 -2.16 9.41
CA SER A 217 7.94 -2.49 9.45
C SER A 217 7.60 -3.86 8.87
N HIS A 218 8.53 -4.48 8.13
CA HIS A 218 8.28 -5.69 7.35
C HIS A 218 7.09 -5.56 6.38
N MET A 219 6.72 -4.33 6.03
CA MET A 219 5.58 -3.97 5.20
C MET A 219 5.99 -2.89 4.19
N TRP A 220 5.21 -2.72 3.14
CA TRP A 220 5.36 -1.63 2.19
C TRP A 220 4.81 -0.29 2.73
N VAL A 221 5.10 0.04 4.00
CA VAL A 221 4.69 1.28 4.69
C VAL A 221 5.90 1.92 5.39
N SER A 222 5.81 3.22 5.68
CA SER A 222 6.86 3.95 6.40
C SER A 222 6.35 4.90 7.47
N ASP A 223 5.04 4.94 7.66
CA ASP A 223 4.34 5.83 8.59
C ASP A 223 3.36 4.96 9.38
N GLY A 224 3.02 5.37 10.62
CA GLY A 224 2.10 4.66 11.50
C GLY A 224 2.66 3.40 12.18
N ILE A 225 3.98 3.17 12.11
CA ILE A 225 4.66 1.99 12.68
C ILE A 225 4.62 2.01 14.22
N ASP A 226 4.90 3.18 14.80
CA ASP A 226 5.07 3.37 16.25
C ASP A 226 3.89 4.10 16.90
N ASP A 227 2.77 4.22 16.18
CA ASP A 227 1.54 4.85 16.66
C ASP A 227 0.80 3.95 17.67
N GLU A 228 -0.35 4.37 18.18
CA GLU A 228 -1.18 3.53 19.06
C GLU A 228 -1.90 2.44 18.25
N PRO A 229 -1.76 1.15 18.63
CA PRO A 229 -2.52 0.07 18.02
C PRO A 229 -4.03 0.27 18.18
N VAL A 230 -4.82 -0.25 17.23
CA VAL A 230 -6.29 -0.26 17.41
C VAL A 230 -6.69 -0.95 18.73
N THR A 231 -7.67 -0.35 19.40
CA THR A 231 -8.39 -0.95 20.52
C THR A 231 -9.29 -2.10 20.05
N ASP A 232 -9.79 -2.90 20.99
CA ASP A 232 -10.69 -4.01 20.65
C ASP A 232 -12.04 -3.49 20.12
N ASP A 233 -12.52 -2.36 20.66
CA ASP A 233 -13.74 -1.69 20.19
C ASP A 233 -13.56 -1.13 18.76
N GLU A 234 -12.44 -0.49 18.47
CA GLU A 234 -12.12 -0.02 17.11
C GLU A 234 -11.99 -1.20 16.14
N PHE A 235 -11.37 -2.31 16.58
CA PHE A 235 -11.26 -3.49 15.75
C PHE A 235 -12.64 -4.13 15.48
N GLU A 236 -13.55 -4.16 16.45
CA GLU A 236 -14.91 -4.62 16.21
C GLU A 236 -15.69 -3.66 15.29
N GLU A 237 -15.50 -2.34 15.41
CA GLU A 237 -16.05 -1.37 14.46
C GLU A 237 -15.56 -1.64 13.03
N ILE A 238 -14.26 -1.88 12.85
CA ILE A 238 -13.66 -2.27 11.56
C ILE A 238 -14.35 -3.52 10.99
N LYS A 239 -14.57 -4.55 11.82
CA LYS A 239 -15.27 -5.76 11.37
C LYS A 239 -16.69 -5.47 10.92
N GLN A 240 -17.40 -4.60 11.63
CA GLN A 240 -18.76 -4.21 11.27
C GLN A 240 -18.82 -3.42 9.96
N CYS A 241 -17.86 -2.52 9.72
CA CYS A 241 -17.72 -1.85 8.42
C CYS A 241 -17.54 -2.86 7.27
N CYS A 242 -16.83 -3.97 7.51
CA CYS A 242 -16.62 -4.98 6.48
C CYS A 242 -17.83 -5.93 6.30
N LYS A 243 -18.71 -6.08 7.30
CA LYS A 243 -19.91 -6.94 7.23
C LYS A 243 -21.10 -6.26 6.56
N SER A 244 -21.21 -4.93 6.71
CA SER A 244 -22.22 -4.12 6.00
C SER A 244 -21.97 -4.05 4.49
N PHE A 245 -20.81 -4.54 4.06
CA PHE A 245 -20.38 -4.69 2.68
C PHE A 245 -20.82 -6.07 2.13
N ARG A 246 -22.05 -6.15 1.61
CA ARG A 246 -22.57 -7.31 0.87
C ARG A 246 -23.26 -6.85 -0.41
#